data_AF-E9CQX4-F1
#
_entry.id   AF-E9CQX4-F1
#
_cell.length_a   1.000
_cell.length_b   1.000
_cell.length_c   1.000
_cell.angle_alpha   90.00
_cell.angle_beta   90.00
_cell.angle_gamma   90.00
#
_symmetry.space_group_name_H-M   'P 1'
#
loop_
_entity.id
_entity.type
_entity.pdbx_description
1 polymer ?
#
loop_
_entity_poly.entity_id
_entity_poly.type
_entity_poly.pdbx_seq_one_letter_code
_entity_poly.pdbx_strand_id
1 'polypeptide(L)'
;MKTAMQKPSLYGDAKFASDADIRRSKAVTWGDESKGGVIIGRYKGKLLRYIAPDFISMGAGTRAGKGAAIVIPNLLAWLFSVIVLDPKQECYKITS
;
A
#
# COMPACT_ATOMS: atom_id res chain seq x y z
N MET A 1 -24.37 -27.88 22.55
CA MET A 1 -22.94 -27.52 22.37
C MET A 1 -22.72 -26.14 22.95
N LYS A 2 -21.86 -26.00 23.98
CA LYS A 2 -21.54 -24.68 24.56
C LYS A 2 -20.54 -23.97 23.65
N THR A 3 -20.94 -22.83 23.08
CA THR A 3 -20.02 -21.95 22.36
C THR A 3 -18.96 -21.45 23.35
N ALA A 4 -17.70 -21.82 23.16
CA ALA A 4 -16.61 -21.32 23.98
C ALA A 4 -16.54 -19.79 23.81
N MET A 5 -16.68 -19.06 24.92
CA MET A 5 -16.57 -17.61 24.94
C MET A 5 -15.11 -17.25 24.67
N GLN A 6 -14.85 -16.66 23.49
CA GLN A 6 -13.51 -16.18 23.12
C GLN A 6 -13.04 -15.14 24.14
N LYS A 7 -11.86 -15.37 24.72
CA LYS A 7 -11.28 -14.48 25.72
C LYS A 7 -10.89 -13.17 25.01
N PRO A 8 -11.36 -11.99 25.46
CA PRO A 8 -11.02 -10.72 24.82
C PRO A 8 -9.50 -10.51 24.80
N SER A 9 -8.95 -10.01 23.69
CA SER A 9 -7.53 -9.71 23.63
C SER A 9 -7.20 -8.49 24.51
N LEU A 10 -6.12 -8.60 25.27
CA LEU A 10 -5.67 -7.53 26.19
C LEU A 10 -5.04 -6.34 25.46
N TYR A 11 -4.54 -6.55 24.24
CA TYR A 11 -3.75 -5.55 23.48
C TYR A 11 -4.28 -5.33 22.05
N GLY A 12 -5.51 -5.77 21.78
CA GLY A 12 -6.11 -5.73 20.45
C GLY A 12 -5.77 -6.93 19.58
N ASP A 13 -6.45 -7.01 18.43
CA ASP A 13 -6.42 -8.16 17.52
C ASP A 13 -5.55 -7.91 16.28
N ALA A 14 -4.55 -7.04 16.41
CA ALA A 14 -3.64 -6.72 15.31
C ALA A 14 -2.88 -7.97 14.86
N LYS A 15 -2.92 -8.24 13.56
CA LYS A 15 -2.26 -9.39 12.94
C LYS A 15 -1.79 -9.04 11.54
N PHE A 16 -0.84 -9.82 11.02
CA PHE A 16 -0.54 -9.79 9.60
C PHE A 16 -1.75 -10.24 8.78
N ALA A 17 -2.00 -9.55 7.66
CA ALA A 17 -3.11 -9.86 6.79
C ALA A 17 -2.89 -11.21 6.08
N SER A 18 -3.92 -12.04 6.06
CA SER A 18 -4.03 -13.21 5.19
C SER A 18 -4.65 -12.84 3.85
N ASP A 19 -4.58 -13.74 2.87
CA ASP A 19 -5.35 -13.65 1.61
C ASP A 19 -6.83 -13.31 1.84
N ALA A 20 -7.43 -13.90 2.87
CA ALA A 20 -8.84 -13.69 3.19
C ALA A 20 -9.09 -12.30 3.77
N ASP A 21 -8.15 -11.76 4.57
CA ASP A 21 -8.24 -10.39 5.08
C ASP A 21 -8.16 -9.37 3.92
N ILE A 22 -7.25 -9.59 2.95
CA ILE A 22 -7.11 -8.70 1.80
C ILE A 22 -8.39 -8.72 0.94
N ARG A 23 -8.93 -9.91 0.61
CA ARG A 23 -10.18 -10.00 -0.17
C ARG A 23 -11.37 -9.37 0.55
N ARG A 24 -11.44 -9.50 1.89
CA ARG A 24 -12.51 -8.89 2.69
C ARG A 24 -12.39 -7.38 2.79
N SER A 25 -11.17 -6.83 2.87
CA SER A 25 -10.97 -5.39 3.09
C SER A 25 -11.51 -4.55 1.94
N LYS A 26 -11.48 -5.06 0.69
CA LYS A 26 -11.80 -4.36 -0.55
C LYS A 26 -11.00 -3.06 -0.80
N ALA A 27 -10.14 -2.67 0.15
CA ALA A 27 -9.25 -1.52 0.07
C ALA A 27 -7.89 -1.89 -0.53
N VAL A 28 -7.54 -3.17 -0.55
CA VAL A 28 -6.27 -3.67 -1.07
C VAL A 28 -6.51 -4.77 -2.08
N THR A 29 -5.79 -4.72 -3.21
CA THR A 29 -5.79 -5.76 -4.24
C THR A 29 -4.37 -6.13 -4.64
N TRP A 30 -4.16 -7.33 -5.19
CA TRP A 30 -2.89 -7.70 -5.81
C TRP A 30 -3.13 -8.35 -7.16
N GLY A 31 -2.39 -7.90 -8.18
CA GLY A 31 -2.45 -8.51 -9.51
C GLY A 31 -3.62 -8.09 -10.40
N ASP A 32 -4.36 -7.05 -10.03
CA ASP A 32 -5.34 -6.40 -10.90
C ASP A 32 -4.89 -4.94 -11.14
N GLU A 33 -4.09 -4.75 -12.18
CA GLU A 33 -3.53 -3.45 -12.55
C GLU A 33 -4.61 -2.48 -13.05
N SER A 34 -5.75 -3.00 -13.52
CA SER A 34 -6.87 -2.18 -14.02
C SER A 34 -7.56 -1.36 -12.94
N LYS A 35 -7.39 -1.73 -11.66
CA LYS A 35 -7.99 -1.04 -10.52
C LYS A 35 -7.31 0.29 -10.17
N GLY A 36 -6.13 0.56 -10.75
CA GLY A 36 -5.32 1.71 -10.37
C GLY A 36 -4.91 1.67 -8.90
N GLY A 37 -4.88 2.84 -8.25
CA GLY A 37 -4.50 2.97 -6.84
C GLY A 37 -3.00 2.92 -6.58
N VAL A 38 -2.63 3.13 -5.32
CA VAL A 38 -1.24 3.33 -4.88
C VAL A 38 -0.57 1.98 -4.71
N ILE A 39 0.56 1.75 -5.38
CA ILE A 39 1.44 0.60 -5.15
C ILE A 39 2.04 0.75 -3.75
N ILE A 40 1.76 -0.22 -2.87
CA ILE A 40 2.24 -0.25 -1.48
C ILE A 40 3.23 -1.38 -1.22
N GLY A 41 3.46 -2.26 -2.21
CA GLY A 41 4.44 -3.33 -2.10
C GLY A 41 4.20 -4.46 -3.09
N ARG A 42 4.67 -5.64 -2.74
CA ARG A 42 4.55 -6.85 -3.55
C ARG A 42 4.06 -8.02 -2.70
N TYR A 43 3.11 -8.78 -3.22
CA TYR A 43 2.60 -9.98 -2.57
C TYR A 43 2.40 -11.09 -3.60
N LYS A 44 2.92 -12.30 -3.31
CA LYS A 44 2.88 -13.47 -4.21
C LYS A 44 3.34 -13.15 -5.64
N GLY A 45 4.44 -12.40 -5.76
CA GLY A 45 5.02 -12.02 -7.04
C GLY A 45 4.29 -10.90 -7.78
N LYS A 46 3.13 -10.43 -7.30
CA LYS A 46 2.33 -9.37 -7.93
C LYS A 46 2.37 -8.07 -7.13
N LEU A 47 2.15 -6.94 -7.80
CA LEU A 47 2.04 -5.64 -7.13
C LEU A 47 0.82 -5.62 -6.21
N LEU A 48 1.04 -5.17 -4.98
CA LEU A 48 -0.01 -4.92 -3.99
C LEU A 48 -0.39 -3.44 -4.07
N ARG A 49 -1.67 -3.16 -4.24
CA ARG A 49 -2.22 -1.83 -4.47
C ARG A 49 -3.29 -1.50 -3.45
N TYR A 50 -3.23 -0.28 -2.92
CA TYR A 50 -4.27 0.31 -2.10
C TYR A 50 -5.20 1.15 -2.98
N ILE A 51 -6.50 0.86 -2.95
CA ILE A 51 -7.50 1.38 -3.88
C ILE A 51 -8.66 2.13 -3.21
N ALA A 52 -8.66 2.21 -1.87
CA ALA A 52 -9.67 2.99 -1.15
C ALA A 52 -9.35 4.50 -1.20
N PRO A 53 -10.36 5.37 -1.11
CA PRO A 53 -10.21 6.83 -1.19
C PRO A 53 -9.75 7.44 0.15
N ASP A 54 -8.72 6.86 0.76
CA ASP A 54 -8.20 7.27 2.06
C ASP A 54 -6.84 7.96 1.94
N PHE A 55 -6.47 8.74 2.96
CA PHE A 55 -5.13 9.29 3.07
C PHE A 55 -4.13 8.23 3.56
N ILE A 56 -2.94 8.20 2.95
CA ILE A 56 -1.89 7.23 3.26
C ILE A 56 -0.65 7.98 3.75
N SER A 57 -0.01 7.46 4.79
CA SER A 57 1.28 7.93 5.30
C SER A 57 2.30 6.78 5.32
N MET A 58 3.57 7.11 5.14
CA MET A 58 4.67 6.13 5.14
C MET A 58 5.86 6.65 5.93
N GLY A 59 6.22 5.89 6.96
CA GLY A 59 7.47 6.08 7.68
C GLY A 59 8.60 5.31 7.01
N ALA A 60 9.71 6.00 6.75
CA ALA A 60 10.96 5.36 6.33
C ALA A 60 12.16 6.21 6.76
N GLY A 61 13.22 5.55 7.23
CA GLY A 61 14.47 6.21 7.62
C GLY A 61 15.16 6.93 6.45
N THR A 62 16.17 7.74 6.76
CA THR A 62 17.03 8.33 5.73
C THR A 62 17.75 7.21 4.97
N ARG A 63 17.84 7.36 3.63
CA ARG A 63 18.46 6.37 2.73
C ARG A 63 17.83 4.96 2.75
N ALA A 64 16.65 4.78 3.34
CA ALA A 64 15.90 3.53 3.30
C ALA A 64 15.26 3.22 1.92
N GLY A 65 15.43 4.12 0.94
CA GLY A 65 14.94 3.89 -0.41
C GLY A 65 13.47 4.25 -0.65
N LYS A 66 12.79 5.01 0.23
CA LYS A 66 11.36 5.37 0.04
C LYS A 66 11.03 5.99 -1.33
N GLY A 67 11.95 6.80 -1.87
CA GLY A 67 11.83 7.41 -3.19
C GLY A 67 11.79 6.36 -4.30
N ALA A 68 12.81 5.51 -4.35
CA ALA A 68 12.94 4.44 -5.34
C ALA A 68 11.91 3.30 -5.17
N ALA A 69 11.56 2.95 -3.93
CA ALA A 69 10.73 1.79 -3.63
C ALA A 69 9.23 2.05 -3.77
N ILE A 70 8.77 3.28 -3.48
CA ILE A 70 7.34 3.60 -3.50
C ILE A 70 7.02 4.86 -4.30
N VAL A 71 7.73 5.97 -4.11
CA VAL A 71 7.36 7.25 -4.77
C VAL A 71 7.46 7.12 -6.30
N ILE A 72 8.64 6.80 -6.82
CA ILE A 72 8.89 6.71 -8.27
C ILE A 72 8.01 5.65 -8.95
N PRO A 73 7.88 4.40 -8.43
CA PRO A 73 7.00 3.41 -9.02
C PRO A 73 5.54 3.87 -9.11
N ASN A 74 5.05 4.61 -8.11
CA ASN A 74 3.71 5.17 -8.16
C ASN A 74 3.58 6.27 -9.21
N LEU A 75 4.54 7.20 -9.29
CA LEU A 75 4.50 8.25 -10.33
C LEU A 75 4.52 7.68 -11.75
N LEU A 76 5.26 6.59 -11.98
CA LEU A 76 5.29 5.91 -13.28
C LEU A 76 4.01 5.14 -13.60
N ALA A 77 3.34 4.58 -12.58
CA ALA A 77 2.18 3.72 -12.77
C ALA A 77 0.84 4.45 -12.58
N TRP A 78 0.84 5.70 -12.12
CA TRP A 78 -0.36 6.44 -11.82
C TRP A 78 -1.02 6.92 -13.12
N LEU A 79 -2.31 6.62 -13.27
CA LEU A 79 -3.04 6.86 -14.51
C LEU A 79 -3.60 8.28 -14.64
N PHE A 80 -3.56 9.06 -13.55
CA PHE A 80 -4.17 10.39 -13.47
C PHE A 80 -3.12 11.46 -13.20
N SER A 81 -3.56 12.70 -12.97
CA SER A 81 -2.66 13.79 -12.61
C SER A 81 -2.13 13.65 -11.19
N VAL A 82 -0.88 14.10 -10.96
CA VAL A 82 -0.24 14.14 -9.64
C VAL A 82 0.47 15.49 -9.46
N ILE A 83 0.40 16.04 -8.26
CA ILE A 83 1.23 17.16 -7.81
C ILE A 83 2.22 16.61 -6.79
N VAL A 84 3.51 16.82 -7.02
CA VAL A 84 4.60 16.29 -6.18
C VAL A 84 5.45 17.43 -5.65
N LEU A 85 5.66 17.47 -4.33
CA LEU A 85 6.71 18.27 -3.74
C LEU A 85 8.04 17.54 -3.90
N ASP A 86 8.89 18.02 -4.81
CA ASP A 86 10.16 17.38 -5.16
C ASP A 86 11.38 18.32 -4.98
N PRO A 87 11.84 18.55 -3.74
CA PRO A 87 12.96 19.47 -3.47
C PRO A 87 14.30 19.02 -4.05
N LYS A 88 14.43 17.73 -4.41
CA LYS A 88 15.66 17.14 -4.97
C LYS A 88 15.59 16.95 -6.49
N GLN A 89 14.42 17.17 -7.09
CA GLN A 89 14.14 16.96 -8.52
C GLN A 89 14.36 15.50 -8.97
N GLU A 90 14.38 14.54 -8.04
CA GLU A 90 14.61 13.13 -8.37
C GLU A 90 13.35 12.51 -8.99
N CYS A 91 12.17 12.94 -8.57
CA CYS A 91 10.91 12.46 -9.13
C CYS A 91 10.77 12.96 -10.56
N TYR A 92 10.93 14.28 -10.76
CA TYR A 92 10.80 14.89 -12.08
C TYR A 92 11.75 14.29 -13.11
N LYS A 93 13.05 14.17 -12.78
CA LYS A 93 14.06 13.67 -13.72
C LYS A 93 13.83 12.24 -14.19
N ILE A 94 13.09 11.43 -13.44
CA ILE A 94 12.87 10.01 -13.74
C ILE A 94 11.53 9.79 -14.44
N THR A 95 10.55 10.67 -14.24
CA THR A 95 9.15 10.40 -14.63
C THR A 95 8.54 11.44 -15.57
N SER A 96 9.33 12.35 -16.16
CA SER A 96 8.87 13.40 -17.09
C SER A 96 9.89 13.61 -18.20
#